data_AF-A0A0F8DYQ0-F1
#
_entry.id   AF-A0A0F8DYQ0-F1
#
_cell.length_a   1.000
_cell.length_b   1.000
_cell.length_c   1.000
_cell.angle_alpha   90.00
_cell.angle_beta   90.00
_cell.angle_gamma   90.00
#
_symmetry.space_group_name_H-M   'P 1'
#
loop_
_entity.id
_entity.type
_entity.pdbx_description
1 polymer ?
#
loop_
_entity_poly.entity_id
_entity_poly.type
_entity_poly.pdbx_seq_one_letter_code
_entity_poly.pdbx_strand_id
1 'polypeptide(L)'
;MFVWLYWIITLTIATYASVYVIKKMPENGFTVLTAFYVVYLAASQVLATRIIVFDLGFYSFYAPAAVFIYPFIAQVVDMINEVYGERRTHISIFIAFATQVLFVLFIGMVSNLSPAPFFELEDAWKSLFGLSIRITIASWVSFMVCSNLDAWVFASLKKRFFEKEKNFKHDTLINPYIWLRSSASDIVNLTLDSLIFVFIAFYGVMPVLPLFIGQLISKNIIGFLDNPWFVLYKKMLEK
;
A
#
# COMPACT_ATOMS: atom_id res chain seq x y z
N MET A 1 -8.21 12.30 18.06
CA MET A 1 -7.31 13.46 17.96
C MET A 1 -5.82 13.08 18.01
N PHE A 2 -5.36 12.28 18.98
CA PHE A 2 -3.93 11.91 19.09
C PHE A 2 -3.36 11.09 17.92
N VAL A 3 -4.18 10.28 17.23
CA VAL A 3 -3.71 9.43 16.11
C VAL A 3 -3.04 10.24 14.99
N TRP A 4 -3.58 11.41 14.65
CA TRP A 4 -3.02 12.29 13.61
C TRP A 4 -1.67 12.86 14.02
N LEU A 5 -1.51 13.21 15.30
CA LEU A 5 -0.24 13.68 15.83
C LEU A 5 0.83 12.57 15.82
N TYR A 6 0.46 11.36 16.27
CA TYR A 6 1.35 10.21 16.16
C TYR A 6 1.72 9.91 14.70
N TRP A 7 0.75 9.94 13.79
CA TRP A 7 0.96 9.68 12.38
C TRP A 7 1.91 10.70 11.75
N ILE A 8 1.69 12.00 11.95
CA ILE A 8 2.57 13.07 11.47
C ILE A 8 3.99 12.91 12.01
N ILE A 9 4.14 12.68 13.32
CA ILE A 9 5.47 12.55 13.95
C ILE A 9 6.19 11.32 13.43
N THR A 10 5.53 10.17 13.41
CA THR A 10 6.14 8.90 12.98
C THR A 10 6.49 8.91 11.50
N LEU A 11 5.63 9.44 10.65
CA LEU A 11 5.90 9.58 9.22
C LEU A 11 7.10 10.50 8.99
N THR A 12 7.13 11.65 9.65
CA THR A 12 8.26 12.57 9.59
C THR A 12 9.56 11.87 10.02
N ILE A 13 9.57 11.19 11.16
CA ILE A 13 10.76 10.45 11.63
C ILE A 13 11.19 9.39 10.60
N ALA A 14 10.24 8.61 10.05
CA ALA A 14 10.53 7.60 9.05
C ALA A 14 11.13 8.20 7.77
N THR A 15 10.60 9.35 7.30
CA THR A 15 11.14 10.09 6.15
C THR A 15 12.56 10.57 6.40
N TYR A 16 12.79 11.26 7.53
CA TYR A 16 14.12 11.76 7.88
C TYR A 16 15.14 10.62 8.06
N ALA A 17 14.76 9.54 8.74
CA ALA A 17 15.62 8.38 8.92
C ALA A 17 15.97 7.73 7.58
N SER A 18 14.99 7.56 6.69
CA SER A 18 15.20 7.00 5.34
C SER A 18 16.17 7.86 4.53
N VAL A 19 15.96 9.18 4.47
CA VAL A 19 16.86 10.09 3.75
C VAL A 19 18.26 10.10 4.37
N TYR A 20 18.35 10.14 5.70
CA TYR A 20 19.63 10.13 6.41
C TYR A 20 20.45 8.88 6.08
N VAL A 21 19.81 7.71 6.07
CA VAL A 21 20.47 6.44 5.73
C VAL A 21 20.93 6.44 4.28
N ILE A 22 20.09 6.89 3.33
CA ILE A 22 20.47 6.98 1.92
C ILE A 22 21.72 7.84 1.74
N LYS A 23 21.78 9.00 2.42
CA LYS A 23 22.91 9.94 2.30
C LYS A 23 24.17 9.46 2.99
N LYS A 24 24.05 8.91 4.20
CA LYS A 24 25.21 8.55 5.04
C LYS A 24 25.75 7.16 4.75
N MET A 25 24.92 6.25 4.26
CA MET A 25 25.27 4.85 4.00
C MET A 25 24.82 4.43 2.59
N PRO A 26 25.36 5.03 1.52
CA PRO A 26 24.88 4.84 0.15
C PRO A 26 24.91 3.37 -0.31
N GLU A 27 25.94 2.62 0.12
CA GLU A 27 26.08 1.19 -0.20
C GLU A 27 25.00 0.31 0.45
N ASN A 28 24.55 0.67 1.66
CA ASN A 28 23.59 -0.11 2.44
C ASN A 28 22.17 0.46 2.41
N GLY A 29 21.97 1.65 1.82
CA GLY A 29 20.69 2.34 1.86
C GLY A 29 19.56 1.52 1.23
N PHE A 30 19.83 0.84 0.10
CA PHE A 30 18.86 -0.07 -0.52
C PHE A 30 18.40 -1.18 0.44
N THR A 31 19.34 -1.78 1.17
CA THR A 31 19.07 -2.85 2.13
C THR A 31 18.21 -2.35 3.29
N VAL A 32 18.53 -1.17 3.83
CA VAL A 32 17.77 -0.58 4.95
C VAL A 32 16.37 -0.17 4.52
N LEU A 33 16.22 0.46 3.36
CA LEU A 33 14.90 0.81 2.82
C LEU A 33 14.07 -0.46 2.55
N THR A 34 14.68 -1.50 2.00
CA THR A 34 14.00 -2.79 1.80
C THR A 34 13.57 -3.41 3.13
N ALA A 35 14.39 -3.30 4.19
CA ALA A 35 14.02 -3.77 5.52
C ALA A 35 12.84 -2.97 6.11
N PHE A 36 12.83 -1.64 5.97
CA PHE A 36 11.68 -0.81 6.36
C PHE A 36 10.42 -1.21 5.59
N TYR A 37 10.55 -1.41 4.29
CA TYR A 37 9.45 -1.83 3.42
C TYR A 37 8.84 -3.16 3.87
N VAL A 38 9.67 -4.17 4.18
CA VAL A 38 9.22 -5.47 4.71
C VAL A 38 8.44 -5.32 6.02
N VAL A 39 8.97 -4.52 6.95
CA VAL A 39 8.32 -4.29 8.27
C VAL A 39 7.00 -3.56 8.12
N TYR A 40 6.94 -2.51 7.28
CA TYR A 40 5.72 -1.75 7.05
C TYR A 40 4.63 -2.61 6.42
N LEU A 41 5.01 -3.46 5.46
CA LEU A 41 4.09 -4.38 4.81
C LEU A 41 3.56 -5.45 5.78
N ALA A 42 4.42 -6.05 6.61
CA ALA A 42 4.01 -7.02 7.63
C ALA A 42 3.10 -6.39 8.70
N ALA A 43 3.45 -5.18 9.17
CA ALA A 43 2.63 -4.43 10.12
C ALA A 43 1.26 -4.11 9.55
N SER A 44 1.19 -3.72 8.26
CA SER A 44 -0.07 -3.45 7.57
C SER A 44 -1.02 -4.66 7.60
N GLN A 45 -0.54 -5.88 7.39
CA GLN A 45 -1.39 -7.08 7.40
C GLN A 45 -1.98 -7.41 8.78
N VAL A 46 -1.20 -7.21 9.84
CA VAL A 46 -1.68 -7.44 11.21
C VAL A 46 -2.65 -6.33 11.61
N LEU A 47 -2.29 -5.08 11.34
CA LEU A 47 -3.10 -3.91 11.73
C LEU A 47 -4.38 -3.77 10.89
N ALA A 48 -4.43 -4.33 9.69
CA ALA A 48 -5.62 -4.36 8.85
C ALA A 48 -6.79 -5.15 9.47
N THR A 49 -6.50 -6.10 10.37
CA THR A 49 -7.54 -6.87 11.08
C THR A 49 -8.42 -5.98 11.97
N ARG A 50 -7.89 -4.82 12.40
CA ARG A 50 -8.63 -3.85 13.18
C ARG A 50 -9.37 -2.89 12.26
N ILE A 51 -10.68 -3.07 12.16
CA ILE A 51 -11.56 -2.09 11.51
C ILE A 51 -11.80 -0.92 12.46
N ILE A 52 -11.68 0.29 11.94
CA ILE A 52 -11.87 1.53 12.68
C ILE A 52 -12.99 2.36 12.05
N VAL A 53 -13.62 3.18 12.89
CA VAL A 53 -14.43 4.31 12.42
C VAL A 53 -13.46 5.42 12.05
N PHE A 54 -13.48 5.79 10.78
CA PHE A 54 -12.75 6.93 10.28
C PHE A 54 -13.72 8.11 10.21
N ASP A 55 -13.57 9.02 11.18
CA ASP A 55 -14.42 10.18 11.32
C ASP A 55 -13.71 11.42 10.76
N LEU A 56 -14.30 12.00 9.72
CA LEU A 56 -13.85 13.25 9.10
C LEU A 56 -14.55 14.50 9.68
N GLY A 57 -15.39 14.33 10.69
CA GLY A 57 -16.18 15.40 11.32
C GLY A 57 -17.46 15.75 10.56
N PHE A 58 -17.49 15.57 9.23
CA PHE A 58 -18.69 15.75 8.40
C PHE A 58 -19.32 14.42 7.94
N TYR A 59 -18.54 13.34 7.90
CA TYR A 59 -19.00 12.01 7.52
C TYR A 59 -18.09 10.95 8.14
N SER A 60 -18.66 9.82 8.54
CA SER A 60 -17.94 8.70 9.13
C SER A 60 -18.08 7.46 8.25
N PHE A 61 -16.97 6.77 8.00
CA PHE A 61 -16.95 5.49 7.29
C PHE A 61 -16.08 4.47 8.01
N TYR A 62 -16.19 3.20 7.61
CA TYR A 62 -15.43 2.10 8.19
C TYR A 62 -14.27 1.73 7.27
N ALA A 63 -13.07 1.62 7.83
CA ALA A 63 -11.89 1.22 7.08
C ALA A 63 -10.92 0.40 7.95
N PRO A 64 -10.08 -0.46 7.35
CA PRO A 64 -8.97 -1.09 8.06
C PRO A 64 -8.00 -0.04 8.62
N ALA A 65 -7.49 -0.22 9.84
CA ALA A 65 -6.51 0.69 10.43
C ALA A 65 -5.20 0.78 9.63
N ALA A 66 -4.91 -0.24 8.81
CA ALA A 66 -3.78 -0.27 7.89
C ALA A 66 -3.72 0.89 6.90
N VAL A 67 -4.83 1.60 6.68
CA VAL A 67 -4.85 2.84 5.90
C VAL A 67 -3.79 3.85 6.38
N PHE A 68 -3.53 3.94 7.68
CA PHE A 68 -2.50 4.83 8.22
C PHE A 68 -1.06 4.37 7.92
N ILE A 69 -0.87 3.09 7.60
CA ILE A 69 0.45 2.50 7.30
C ILE A 69 0.79 2.63 5.82
N TYR A 70 -0.22 2.70 4.95
CA TYR A 70 -0.04 2.79 3.50
C TYR A 70 0.91 3.92 3.02
N PRO A 71 0.84 5.15 3.56
CA PRO A 71 1.80 6.22 3.28
C PRO A 71 3.27 5.82 3.48
N PHE A 72 3.58 5.11 4.57
CA PHE A 72 4.94 4.65 4.85
C PHE A 72 5.43 3.65 3.80
N ILE A 73 4.53 2.77 3.35
CA ILE A 73 4.80 1.76 2.31
C ILE A 73 5.07 2.45 0.98
N ALA A 74 4.18 3.36 0.56
CA ALA A 74 4.29 4.09 -0.70
C ALA A 74 5.58 4.92 -0.74
N GLN A 75 5.84 5.71 0.31
CA GLN A 75 7.01 6.57 0.38
C GLN A 75 8.33 5.80 0.25
N VAL A 76 8.47 4.64 0.93
CA VAL A 76 9.71 3.87 0.86
C VAL A 76 9.93 3.24 -0.51
N VAL A 77 8.87 2.74 -1.16
CA VAL A 77 8.97 2.21 -2.53
C VAL A 77 9.38 3.30 -3.51
N ASP A 78 8.77 4.48 -3.40
CA ASP A 78 9.11 5.63 -4.24
C ASP A 78 10.55 6.10 -4.02
N MET A 79 11.02 6.14 -2.77
CA MET A 79 12.42 6.41 -2.45
C MET A 79 13.38 5.39 -3.07
N ILE A 80 13.04 4.10 -3.00
CA ILE A 80 13.86 3.05 -3.63
C ILE A 80 13.91 3.27 -5.14
N ASN A 81 12.77 3.59 -5.75
CA ASN A 81 12.68 3.81 -7.19
C ASN A 81 13.46 5.04 -7.65
N GLU A 82 13.37 6.14 -6.93
CA GLU A 82 14.06 7.39 -7.25
C GLU A 82 15.59 7.25 -7.12
N VAL A 83 16.07 6.57 -6.07
CA VAL A 83 17.51 6.48 -5.77
C VAL A 83 18.19 5.32 -6.49
N TYR A 84 17.52 4.17 -6.57
CA TYR A 84 18.12 2.91 -7.04
C TYR A 84 17.53 2.39 -8.35
N GLY A 85 16.48 3.03 -8.86
CA GLY A 85 15.85 2.73 -10.15
C GLY A 85 14.91 1.52 -10.13
N GLU A 86 14.15 1.40 -11.22
CA GLU A 86 13.06 0.43 -11.39
C GLU A 86 13.48 -1.02 -11.08
N ARG A 87 14.66 -1.46 -11.55
CA ARG A 87 15.12 -2.83 -11.35
C ARG A 87 15.26 -3.17 -9.86
N ARG A 88 15.75 -2.22 -9.05
CA ARG A 88 15.92 -2.40 -7.61
C ARG A 88 14.59 -2.34 -6.88
N THR A 89 13.66 -1.51 -7.35
CA THR A 89 12.26 -1.47 -6.88
C THR A 89 11.56 -2.81 -7.05
N HIS A 90 11.65 -3.44 -8.22
CA HIS A 90 11.04 -4.77 -8.44
C HIS A 90 11.68 -5.85 -7.57
N ILE A 91 12.99 -5.78 -7.33
CA ILE A 91 13.68 -6.67 -6.40
C ILE A 91 13.14 -6.47 -4.97
N SER A 92 12.99 -5.23 -4.48
CA SER A 92 12.45 -4.97 -3.15
C SER A 92 10.98 -5.40 -3.01
N ILE A 93 10.17 -5.21 -4.06
CA ILE A 93 8.79 -5.71 -4.14
C ILE A 93 8.77 -7.23 -4.03
N PHE A 94 9.62 -7.93 -4.77
CA PHE A 94 9.71 -9.38 -4.70
C PHE A 94 10.16 -9.88 -3.32
N ILE A 95 11.17 -9.24 -2.73
CA ILE A 95 11.64 -9.58 -1.37
C ILE A 95 10.50 -9.38 -0.36
N ALA A 96 9.81 -8.24 -0.41
CA ALA A 96 8.69 -7.97 0.47
C ALA A 96 7.58 -9.01 0.27
N PHE A 97 7.21 -9.32 -0.97
CA PHE A 97 6.23 -10.37 -1.26
C PHE A 97 6.64 -11.73 -0.69
N ALA A 98 7.86 -12.19 -0.96
CA ALA A 98 8.35 -13.49 -0.47
C ALA A 98 8.38 -13.56 1.07
N THR A 99 8.78 -12.47 1.73
CA THR A 99 8.75 -12.39 3.20
C THR A 99 7.33 -12.36 3.77
N GLN A 100 6.34 -11.77 3.07
CA GLN A 100 4.94 -11.89 3.48
C GLN A 100 4.42 -13.32 3.35
N VAL A 101 4.82 -14.05 2.30
CA VAL A 101 4.46 -15.47 2.17
C VAL A 101 5.00 -16.25 3.36
N LEU A 102 6.27 -16.03 3.71
CA LEU A 102 6.89 -16.66 4.86
C LEU A 102 6.19 -16.29 6.19
N PHE A 103 5.81 -15.03 6.36
CA PHE A 103 5.07 -14.55 7.54
C PHE A 103 3.72 -15.25 7.71
N VAL A 104 2.95 -15.39 6.62
CA VAL A 104 1.68 -16.14 6.62
C VAL A 104 1.89 -17.62 6.93
N LEU A 105 2.94 -18.23 6.38
CA LEU A 105 3.27 -19.63 6.69
C LEU A 105 3.61 -19.82 8.17
N PHE A 106 4.32 -18.87 8.80
CA PHE A 106 4.59 -18.92 10.23
C PHE A 106 3.33 -18.78 11.07
N ILE A 107 2.43 -17.87 10.70
CA ILE A 107 1.12 -17.75 11.35
C ILE A 107 0.37 -19.08 11.24
N GLY A 108 0.27 -19.65 10.04
CA GLY A 108 -0.38 -20.93 9.79
C GLY A 108 0.25 -22.08 10.59
N MET A 109 1.58 -22.14 10.67
CA MET A 109 2.30 -23.12 11.46
C MET A 109 1.94 -23.04 12.95
N VAL A 110 1.97 -21.83 13.54
CA VAL A 110 1.65 -21.62 14.96
C VAL A 110 0.17 -21.91 15.24
N SER A 111 -0.73 -21.54 14.33
CA SER A 111 -2.18 -21.79 14.47
C SER A 111 -2.58 -23.27 14.46
N ASN A 112 -1.68 -24.18 14.07
CA ASN A 112 -1.91 -25.63 14.11
C ASN A 112 -1.40 -26.29 15.41
N LEU A 113 -0.76 -25.54 16.30
CA LEU A 113 -0.32 -26.06 17.60
C LEU A 113 -1.49 -26.10 18.58
N SER A 114 -1.49 -27.08 19.48
CA SER A 114 -2.48 -27.12 20.57
C SER A 114 -2.20 -25.99 21.56
N PRO A 115 -3.22 -25.18 21.93
CA PRO A 115 -3.04 -24.14 22.93
C PRO A 115 -2.77 -24.74 24.31
N ALA A 116 -2.00 -24.03 25.12
CA ALA A 116 -1.84 -24.39 26.53
C ALA A 116 -3.18 -24.21 27.27
N PRO A 117 -3.49 -25.02 28.31
CA PRO A 117 -4.77 -24.92 29.04
C PRO A 117 -5.05 -23.57 29.69
N PHE A 118 -4.01 -22.78 29.95
CA PHE A 118 -4.09 -21.43 30.54
C PHE A 118 -4.04 -20.30 29.50
N PHE A 119 -3.99 -20.62 28.20
CA PHE A 119 -4.02 -19.62 27.13
C PHE A 119 -5.46 -19.32 26.73
N GLU A 120 -6.06 -18.33 27.38
CA GLU A 120 -7.47 -17.95 27.19
C GLU A 120 -7.75 -17.20 25.88
N LEU A 121 -6.71 -16.79 25.14
CA LEU A 121 -6.81 -15.96 23.94
C LEU A 121 -6.86 -16.76 22.63
N GLU A 122 -7.02 -18.08 22.69
CA GLU A 122 -6.97 -18.95 21.49
C GLU A 122 -7.99 -18.56 20.42
N ASP A 123 -9.24 -18.32 20.82
CA ASP A 123 -10.30 -17.97 19.86
C ASP A 123 -10.05 -16.58 19.25
N ALA A 124 -9.59 -15.62 20.06
CA ALA A 124 -9.22 -14.30 19.60
C ALA A 124 -8.00 -14.36 18.66
N TRP A 125 -7.01 -15.18 18.98
CA TRP A 125 -5.81 -15.41 18.18
C TRP A 125 -6.18 -15.98 16.80
N LYS A 126 -6.96 -17.06 16.76
CA LYS A 126 -7.42 -17.68 15.50
C LYS A 126 -8.29 -16.73 14.67
N SER A 127 -9.13 -15.93 15.31
CA SER A 127 -9.96 -14.94 14.61
C SER A 127 -9.12 -13.84 13.97
N LEU A 128 -8.22 -13.20 14.73
CA LEU A 128 -7.38 -12.11 14.23
C LEU A 128 -6.41 -12.59 13.15
N PHE A 129 -5.65 -13.63 13.43
CA PHE A 129 -4.62 -14.12 12.51
C PHE A 129 -5.22 -14.90 11.34
N GLY A 130 -6.37 -15.56 11.52
CA GLY A 130 -7.14 -16.13 10.41
C GLY A 130 -7.64 -15.06 9.45
N LEU A 131 -8.06 -13.90 9.97
CA LEU A 131 -8.40 -12.73 9.15
C LEU A 131 -7.16 -12.16 8.45
N SER A 132 -6.01 -12.06 9.13
CA SER A 132 -4.75 -11.65 8.49
C SER A 132 -4.40 -12.56 7.30
N ILE A 133 -4.49 -13.89 7.43
CA ILE A 133 -4.23 -14.82 6.31
C ILE A 133 -5.16 -14.51 5.12
N ARG A 134 -6.46 -14.31 5.38
CA ARG A 134 -7.44 -13.96 4.33
C ARG A 134 -7.10 -12.63 3.66
N ILE A 135 -6.75 -11.61 4.45
CA ILE A 135 -6.33 -10.29 3.96
C ILE A 135 -5.11 -10.43 3.05
N THR A 136 -4.12 -11.22 3.45
CA THR A 136 -2.91 -11.42 2.66
C THR A 136 -3.20 -12.12 1.33
N ILE A 137 -4.01 -13.18 1.34
CA ILE A 137 -4.45 -13.87 0.12
C ILE A 137 -5.22 -12.90 -0.78
N ALA A 138 -6.13 -12.12 -0.21
CA ALA A 138 -6.88 -11.11 -0.94
C ALA A 138 -5.96 -10.06 -1.59
N SER A 139 -4.95 -9.57 -0.87
CA SER A 139 -3.95 -8.64 -1.40
C SER A 139 -3.17 -9.25 -2.55
N TRP A 140 -2.77 -10.52 -2.46
CA TRP A 140 -2.01 -11.18 -3.52
C TRP A 140 -2.85 -11.40 -4.77
N VAL A 141 -4.07 -11.92 -4.61
CA VAL A 141 -4.99 -12.12 -5.73
C VAL A 141 -5.33 -10.79 -6.40
N SER A 142 -5.64 -9.77 -5.59
CA SER A 142 -5.90 -8.42 -6.09
C SER A 142 -4.70 -7.88 -6.84
N PHE A 143 -3.51 -7.90 -6.24
CA PHE A 143 -2.27 -7.44 -6.87
C PHE A 143 -2.00 -8.16 -8.20
N MET A 144 -2.07 -9.49 -8.25
CA MET A 144 -1.82 -10.24 -9.48
C MET A 144 -2.83 -9.93 -10.59
N VAL A 145 -4.12 -9.79 -10.25
CA VAL A 145 -5.15 -9.46 -11.24
C VAL A 145 -5.03 -8.01 -11.70
N CYS A 146 -4.96 -7.08 -10.75
CA CYS A 146 -4.91 -5.64 -10.98
C CYS A 146 -3.63 -5.21 -11.70
N SER A 147 -2.46 -5.67 -11.28
CA SER A 147 -1.20 -5.29 -11.94
C SER A 147 -1.13 -5.78 -13.39
N ASN A 148 -1.65 -6.96 -13.70
CA ASN A 148 -1.72 -7.45 -15.09
C ASN A 148 -2.77 -6.69 -15.92
N LEU A 149 -3.93 -6.40 -15.32
CA LEU A 149 -5.01 -5.67 -15.98
C LEU A 149 -4.58 -4.21 -16.24
N ASP A 150 -3.94 -3.56 -15.28
CA ASP A 150 -3.41 -2.20 -15.41
C ASP A 150 -2.34 -2.13 -16.51
N ALA A 151 -1.38 -3.05 -16.52
CA ALA A 151 -0.38 -3.13 -17.59
C ALA A 151 -1.04 -3.30 -18.97
N TRP A 152 -2.09 -4.11 -19.08
CA TRP A 152 -2.83 -4.31 -20.32
C TRP A 152 -3.67 -3.09 -20.72
N VAL A 153 -4.42 -2.50 -19.79
CA VAL A 153 -5.24 -1.30 -20.01
C VAL A 153 -4.35 -0.13 -20.42
N PHE A 154 -3.26 0.11 -19.68
CA PHE A 154 -2.28 1.14 -19.98
C PHE A 154 -1.64 0.94 -21.36
N ALA A 155 -1.22 -0.29 -21.70
CA ALA A 155 -0.68 -0.59 -23.02
C ALA A 155 -1.72 -0.41 -24.15
N SER A 156 -2.97 -0.78 -23.91
CA SER A 156 -4.09 -0.62 -24.86
C SER A 156 -4.43 0.86 -25.08
N LEU A 157 -4.50 1.65 -24.00
CA LEU A 157 -4.71 3.09 -24.05
C LEU A 157 -3.53 3.80 -24.73
N LYS A 158 -2.29 3.41 -24.41
CA LYS A 158 -1.09 3.92 -25.09
C LYS A 158 -1.18 3.67 -26.60
N LYS A 159 -1.54 2.47 -27.04
CA LYS A 159 -1.74 2.17 -28.48
C LYS A 159 -2.84 3.00 -29.14
N ARG A 160 -3.96 3.25 -28.44
CA ARG A 160 -5.10 4.02 -28.98
C ARG A 160 -4.84 5.53 -29.05
N PHE A 161 -4.05 6.07 -28.13
CA PHE A 161 -3.79 7.51 -28.02
C PHE A 161 -2.40 7.93 -28.52
N PHE A 162 -1.54 6.99 -28.94
CA PHE A 162 -0.18 7.25 -29.42
C PHE A 162 -0.09 8.29 -30.54
N GLU A 163 -0.97 8.17 -31.54
CA GLU A 163 -1.06 9.09 -32.69
C GLU A 163 -1.48 10.51 -32.28
N LYS A 164 -2.33 10.65 -31.26
CA LYS A 164 -2.79 11.94 -30.73
C LYS A 164 -1.77 12.57 -29.78
N GLU A 165 -1.03 11.74 -29.05
CA GLU A 165 0.07 12.14 -28.15
C GLU A 165 1.26 12.68 -28.94
N LYS A 166 1.64 12.01 -30.05
CA LYS A 166 2.76 12.40 -30.92
C LYS A 166 2.48 13.66 -31.75
N ASN A 167 1.22 13.90 -32.11
CA ASN A 167 0.80 15.11 -32.85
C ASN A 167 0.56 16.33 -31.93
N PHE A 168 0.71 16.18 -30.61
CA PHE A 168 0.58 17.28 -29.66
C PHE A 168 1.87 18.11 -29.65
N LYS A 169 1.81 19.34 -30.15
CA LYS A 169 2.98 20.22 -30.37
C LYS A 169 3.52 20.93 -29.11
N HIS A 170 2.83 20.83 -27.98
CA HIS A 170 3.24 21.45 -26.72
C HIS A 170 3.91 20.45 -25.78
N ASP A 171 4.55 20.98 -24.74
CA ASP A 171 5.34 20.24 -23.75
C ASP A 171 4.61 18.98 -23.24
N THR A 172 5.31 17.84 -23.24
CA THR A 172 4.76 16.52 -22.88
C THR A 172 4.19 16.49 -21.46
N LEU A 173 4.63 17.40 -20.59
CA LEU A 173 4.17 17.56 -19.21
C LEU A 173 2.70 18.01 -19.08
N ILE A 174 2.15 18.70 -20.10
CA ILE A 174 0.80 19.30 -20.05
C ILE A 174 -0.17 18.58 -21.00
N ASN A 175 0.20 17.40 -21.51
CA ASN A 175 -0.60 16.72 -22.50
C ASN A 175 -1.89 16.15 -21.85
N PRO A 176 -3.07 16.66 -22.20
CA PRO A 176 -4.33 16.25 -21.56
C PRO A 176 -4.67 14.78 -21.85
N TYR A 177 -4.13 14.20 -22.93
CA TYR A 177 -4.33 12.78 -23.28
C TYR A 177 -3.48 11.84 -22.41
N ILE A 178 -2.37 12.32 -21.86
CA ILE A 178 -1.54 11.58 -20.89
C ILE A 178 -2.24 11.55 -19.53
N TRP A 179 -2.77 12.70 -19.10
CA TRP A 179 -3.52 12.82 -17.86
C TRP A 179 -4.81 12.00 -17.91
N LEU A 180 -5.57 12.08 -19.01
CA LEU A 180 -6.82 11.35 -19.16
C LEU A 180 -6.61 9.83 -19.21
N ARG A 181 -5.51 9.32 -19.79
CA ARG A 181 -5.20 7.88 -19.74
C ARG A 181 -4.76 7.42 -18.34
N SER A 182 -3.94 8.21 -17.66
CA SER A 182 -3.45 7.86 -16.32
C SER A 182 -4.62 7.81 -15.35
N SER A 183 -5.37 8.92 -15.23
CA SER A 183 -6.49 8.99 -14.30
C SER A 183 -7.60 7.97 -14.61
N ALA A 184 -7.87 7.66 -15.89
CA ALA A 184 -8.83 6.62 -16.24
C ALA A 184 -8.33 5.21 -15.89
N SER A 185 -7.03 4.91 -16.12
CA SER A 185 -6.43 3.62 -15.72
C SER A 185 -6.44 3.50 -14.20
N ASP A 186 -6.02 4.54 -13.49
CA ASP A 186 -5.91 4.57 -12.04
C ASP A 186 -7.28 4.39 -11.37
N ILE A 187 -8.33 5.06 -11.86
CA ILE A 187 -9.69 4.89 -11.31
C ILE A 187 -10.19 3.46 -11.51
N VAL A 188 -10.04 2.89 -12.72
CA VAL A 188 -10.49 1.52 -13.00
C VAL A 188 -9.69 0.53 -12.16
N ASN A 189 -8.38 0.71 -12.07
CA ASN A 189 -7.47 -0.17 -11.36
C ASN A 189 -7.70 -0.12 -9.85
N LEU A 190 -7.78 1.07 -9.24
CA LEU A 190 -8.02 1.24 -7.80
C LEU A 190 -9.42 0.76 -7.39
N THR A 191 -10.42 0.95 -8.24
CA THR A 191 -11.79 0.46 -8.00
C THR A 191 -11.82 -1.07 -8.05
N LEU A 192 -11.21 -1.66 -9.07
CA LEU A 192 -11.15 -3.11 -9.24
C LEU A 192 -10.31 -3.77 -8.15
N ASP A 193 -9.19 -3.16 -7.74
CA ASP A 193 -8.37 -3.57 -6.60
C ASP A 193 -9.18 -3.58 -5.31
N SER A 194 -9.85 -2.47 -5.02
CA SER A 194 -10.64 -2.35 -3.80
C SER A 194 -11.82 -3.33 -3.81
N LEU A 195 -12.42 -3.60 -4.96
CA LEU A 195 -13.51 -4.55 -5.09
C LEU A 195 -13.04 -5.99 -4.85
N ILE A 196 -11.99 -6.44 -5.55
CA ILE A 196 -11.44 -7.79 -5.39
C ILE A 196 -10.92 -7.99 -3.97
N PHE A 197 -10.15 -7.03 -3.46
CA PHE A 197 -9.57 -7.08 -2.12
C PHE A 197 -10.66 -7.17 -1.04
N VAL A 198 -11.61 -6.24 -1.01
CA VAL A 198 -12.62 -6.21 0.06
C VAL A 198 -13.53 -7.43 -0.02
N PHE A 199 -13.86 -7.87 -1.23
CA PHE A 199 -14.64 -9.09 -1.42
C PHE A 199 -13.90 -10.30 -0.87
N ILE A 200 -12.67 -10.59 -1.28
CA ILE A 200 -11.96 -11.79 -0.81
C ILE A 200 -11.61 -11.70 0.69
N ALA A 201 -11.21 -10.53 1.17
CA ALA A 201 -10.76 -10.36 2.56
C ALA A 201 -11.91 -10.47 3.58
N PHE A 202 -13.08 -9.91 3.26
CA PHE A 202 -14.15 -9.69 4.24
C PHE A 202 -15.47 -10.40 3.93
N TYR A 203 -15.61 -11.06 2.78
CA TYR A 203 -16.83 -11.80 2.46
C TYR A 203 -17.14 -12.87 3.51
N GLY A 204 -18.39 -12.86 3.99
CA GLY A 204 -18.87 -13.75 5.04
C GLY A 204 -18.38 -13.44 6.46
N VAL A 205 -17.59 -12.38 6.66
CA VAL A 205 -17.09 -11.96 7.98
C VAL A 205 -17.61 -10.56 8.35
N MET A 206 -17.62 -9.62 7.40
CA MET A 206 -18.00 -8.22 7.65
C MET A 206 -18.82 -7.62 6.49
N PRO A 207 -19.50 -6.47 6.70
CA PRO A 207 -20.25 -5.80 5.64
C PRO A 207 -19.35 -5.31 4.49
N VAL A 208 -19.43 -5.97 3.34
CA VAL A 208 -18.54 -5.72 2.18
C VAL A 208 -18.77 -4.34 1.56
N LEU A 209 -20.03 -3.92 1.38
CA LEU A 209 -20.35 -2.67 0.67
C LEU A 209 -19.86 -1.40 1.42
N PRO A 210 -20.11 -1.24 2.74
CA PRO A 210 -19.55 -0.12 3.50
C PRO A 210 -18.03 -0.12 3.53
N LEU A 211 -17.40 -1.28 3.63
CA LEU A 211 -15.94 -1.41 3.64
C LEU A 211 -15.32 -1.05 2.29
N PHE A 212 -15.96 -1.44 1.18
CA PHE A 212 -15.52 -1.08 -0.16
C PHE A 212 -15.52 0.44 -0.37
N ILE A 213 -16.62 1.09 -0.02
CA ILE A 213 -16.76 2.55 -0.12
C ILE A 213 -15.75 3.24 0.82
N GLY A 214 -15.66 2.76 2.07
CA GLY A 214 -14.74 3.29 3.06
C GLY A 214 -13.28 3.16 2.63
N GLN A 215 -12.88 2.02 2.07
CA GLN A 215 -11.54 1.79 1.57
C GLN A 215 -11.19 2.70 0.38
N LEU A 216 -12.10 2.85 -0.58
CA LEU A 216 -11.88 3.70 -1.75
C LEU A 216 -11.68 5.17 -1.34
N ILE A 217 -12.54 5.68 -0.45
CA ILE A 217 -12.45 7.05 0.05
C ILE A 217 -11.19 7.24 0.90
N SER A 218 -10.94 6.32 1.82
CA SER A 218 -9.77 6.35 2.72
C SER A 218 -8.45 6.45 1.95
N LYS A 219 -8.26 5.56 0.96
CA LYS A 219 -7.05 5.50 0.16
C LYS A 219 -6.79 6.84 -0.55
N ASN A 220 -7.83 7.43 -1.14
CA ASN A 220 -7.72 8.70 -1.84
C ASN A 220 -7.40 9.87 -0.91
N ILE A 221 -8.07 9.95 0.25
CA ILE A 221 -7.83 11.01 1.23
C ILE A 221 -6.41 10.92 1.78
N ILE A 222 -5.99 9.72 2.16
CA ILE A 222 -4.69 9.52 2.80
C ILE A 222 -3.55 9.69 1.80
N GLY A 223 -3.72 9.24 0.56
CA GLY A 223 -2.77 9.54 -0.53
C GLY A 223 -2.63 11.04 -0.78
N PHE A 224 -3.74 11.80 -0.74
CA PHE A 224 -3.67 13.25 -0.85
C PHE A 224 -2.94 13.90 0.34
N LEU A 225 -3.20 13.43 1.56
CA LEU A 225 -2.55 13.93 2.78
C LEU A 225 -1.06 13.61 2.87
N ASP A 226 -0.59 12.55 2.20
CA ASP A 226 0.82 12.13 2.19
C ASP A 226 1.70 12.98 1.25
N ASN A 227 1.09 13.67 0.28
CA ASN A 227 1.78 14.46 -0.74
C ASN A 227 2.83 15.49 -0.20
N PRO A 228 2.62 16.17 0.96
CA PRO A 228 3.64 17.04 1.55
C PRO A 228 4.95 16.32 1.92
N TRP A 229 4.87 15.07 2.41
CA TRP A 229 6.07 14.27 2.74
C TRP A 229 6.79 13.81 1.47
N PHE A 230 6.03 13.51 0.42
CA PHE A 230 6.59 13.22 -0.90
C PHE A 230 7.49 14.35 -1.40
N VAL A 231 6.96 15.59 -1.40
CA VAL A 231 7.72 16.77 -1.79
C VAL A 231 8.92 17.02 -0.87
N LEU A 232 8.75 16.81 0.44
CA LEU A 232 9.80 17.01 1.43
C LEU A 232 10.99 16.08 1.19
N TYR A 233 10.77 14.78 1.06
CA TYR A 233 11.87 13.83 0.93
C TYR A 233 12.62 14.04 -0.39
N LYS A 234 11.89 14.32 -1.48
CA LYS A 234 12.50 14.57 -2.79
C LYS A 234 13.46 15.76 -2.73
N LYS A 235 13.01 16.88 -2.16
CA LYS A 235 13.85 18.07 -1.94
C LYS A 235 15.07 17.77 -1.06
N MET A 236 14.95 16.85 -0.11
CA MET A 236 16.07 16.46 0.73
C MET A 236 17.07 15.55 -0.01
N LEU A 237 16.63 14.73 -0.97
CA LEU A 237 17.50 13.86 -1.78
C LEU A 237 18.26 14.62 -2.88
N GLU A 238 17.67 15.68 -3.45
CA GLU A 238 18.29 16.50 -4.51
C GLU A 238 19.44 17.42 -4.01
N LYS A 239 19.63 17.55 -2.69
CA LYS A 239 20.71 18.34 -2.06
C LYS A 239 21.84 17.47 -1.54
#